data_AF-B0G6J5-F1
#
_entry.id   AF-B0G6J5-F1
#
_cell.length_a   1.000
_cell.length_b   1.000
_cell.length_c   1.000
_cell.angle_alpha   90.00
_cell.angle_beta   90.00
_cell.angle_gamma   90.00
#
_symmetry.space_group_name_H-M   'P 1'
#
loop_
_entity.id
_entity.type
_entity.pdbx_description
1 polymer ?
#
loop_
_entity_poly.entity_id
_entity_poly.type
_entity_poly.pdbx_seq_one_letter_code
_entity_poly.pdbx_strand_id
1 'polypeptide(L)'
;MSFTKLKSVYKQRTGNTFEDTDYESFGLIDEKGNLTNAGALLADESPVRHSRLFCTRWNGLTKASGIVDALDDKEYTGSLVTLLQAGTDFVRNNSKKAWRKVGDGRIEMPDYPDRAVLEGVVNALIHRNYLEIGSEVHIDMFDDRIEIYSPGGMVSGISLEGKNLLKIPSKRRNPILADIFSRLKYMDRRGSGFKKILADYEGQVEFDETKMPVFDADNDDFTLTLYNLNYGTNYATQVNENVIENVIEISEEKMKQLMPEYSKKKLTKACEILKMISENPNISIDELRIALDVKDRTIARYISELKDKGIIERKGPDNGGKWKIK
;
A
#
# COMPACT_ATOMS: atom_id res chain seq x y z
N MET A 1 0.76 -37.90 -8.76
CA MET A 1 0.12 -36.63 -8.32
C MET A 1 -0.26 -35.83 -9.56
N SER A 2 -1.17 -34.88 -9.43
CA SER A 2 -1.57 -33.99 -10.55
C SER A 2 -0.75 -32.68 -10.53
N PHE A 3 -0.57 -32.08 -11.71
CA PHE A 3 0.09 -30.79 -11.95
C PHE A 3 -0.74 -29.87 -12.86
N THR A 4 -2.07 -30.06 -12.86
CA THR A 4 -3.01 -29.39 -13.76
C THR A 4 -3.00 -27.87 -13.58
N LYS A 5 -2.86 -27.37 -12.33
CA LYS A 5 -2.72 -25.93 -12.06
C LYS A 5 -1.42 -25.39 -12.66
N LEU A 6 -0.32 -26.12 -12.52
CA LEU A 6 0.98 -25.74 -13.10
C LEU A 6 0.92 -25.74 -14.64
N LYS A 7 0.39 -26.79 -15.29
CA LYS A 7 0.23 -26.83 -16.75
C LYS A 7 -0.67 -25.68 -17.25
N SER A 8 -1.77 -25.40 -16.56
CA SER A 8 -2.69 -24.29 -16.87
C SER A 8 -2.03 -22.91 -16.79
N VAL A 9 -1.35 -22.60 -15.67
CA VAL A 9 -0.68 -21.31 -15.47
C VAL A 9 0.55 -21.14 -16.38
N TYR A 10 1.28 -22.23 -16.68
CA TYR A 10 2.33 -22.21 -17.70
C TYR A 10 1.76 -21.82 -19.07
N LYS A 11 0.65 -22.43 -19.50
CA LYS A 11 -0.03 -22.08 -20.75
C LYS A 11 -0.50 -20.64 -20.76
N GLN A 12 -1.15 -20.18 -19.68
CA GLN A 12 -1.68 -18.83 -19.55
C GLN A 12 -0.59 -17.75 -19.60
N ARG A 13 0.57 -17.97 -18.95
CA ARG A 13 1.63 -16.95 -18.80
C ARG A 13 2.75 -17.01 -19.85
N THR A 14 2.83 -18.09 -20.64
CA THR A 14 3.87 -18.26 -21.67
C THR A 14 3.34 -18.50 -23.08
N GLY A 15 2.09 -18.93 -23.24
CA GLY A 15 1.54 -19.43 -24.51
C GLY A 15 1.95 -20.88 -24.85
N ASN A 16 2.99 -21.42 -24.21
CA ASN A 16 3.52 -22.76 -24.47
C ASN A 16 2.69 -23.84 -23.77
N THR A 17 2.58 -25.01 -24.38
CA THR A 17 2.03 -26.21 -23.71
C THR A 17 3.12 -26.81 -22.81
N PHE A 18 2.71 -27.49 -21.73
CA PHE A 18 3.64 -28.15 -20.80
C PHE A 18 3.66 -29.66 -21.12
N GLU A 19 4.74 -30.11 -21.73
CA GLU A 19 4.92 -31.48 -22.22
C GLU A 19 5.48 -32.39 -21.11
N ASP A 20 5.50 -33.69 -21.32
CA ASP A 20 5.94 -34.61 -20.26
C ASP A 20 7.49 -34.59 -20.06
N THR A 21 8.24 -34.14 -21.06
CA THR A 21 9.68 -33.79 -20.92
C THR A 21 9.93 -32.55 -20.06
N ASP A 22 8.92 -31.73 -19.79
CA ASP A 22 9.06 -30.58 -18.89
C ASP A 22 9.11 -31.01 -17.42
N TYR A 23 8.58 -32.19 -17.04
CA TYR A 23 8.68 -32.66 -15.65
C TYR A 23 10.14 -32.85 -15.19
N GLU A 24 10.96 -33.49 -16.01
CA GLU A 24 12.37 -33.73 -15.74
C GLU A 24 13.20 -32.46 -15.95
N SER A 25 13.02 -31.74 -17.06
CA SER A 25 13.81 -30.55 -17.40
C SER A 25 13.47 -29.28 -16.58
N PHE A 26 12.40 -29.33 -15.77
CA PHE A 26 12.09 -28.36 -14.72
C PHE A 26 12.50 -28.87 -13.32
N GLY A 27 12.93 -30.13 -13.17
CA GLY A 27 13.33 -30.72 -11.90
C GLY A 27 12.17 -31.08 -10.96
N LEU A 28 10.99 -31.35 -11.50
CA LEU A 28 9.82 -31.85 -10.75
C LEU A 28 9.94 -33.35 -10.44
N ILE A 29 10.59 -34.09 -11.34
CA ILE A 29 11.00 -35.50 -11.15
C ILE A 29 12.52 -35.66 -11.33
N ASP A 30 13.07 -36.75 -10.82
CA ASP A 30 14.44 -37.20 -11.10
C ASP A 30 14.52 -38.07 -12.37
N GLU A 31 15.75 -38.43 -12.78
CA GLU A 31 16.08 -39.30 -13.92
C GLU A 31 15.45 -40.72 -13.84
N LYS A 32 14.84 -41.07 -12.69
CA LYS A 32 14.19 -42.36 -12.43
C LYS A 32 12.66 -42.22 -12.32
N GLY A 33 12.12 -41.02 -12.54
CA GLY A 33 10.69 -40.71 -12.44
C GLY A 33 10.17 -40.45 -11.02
N ASN A 34 11.04 -40.38 -10.00
CA ASN A 34 10.63 -40.07 -8.63
C ASN A 34 10.36 -38.57 -8.45
N LEU A 35 9.36 -38.24 -7.66
CA LEU A 35 9.01 -36.86 -7.32
C LEU A 35 10.11 -36.19 -6.49
N THR A 36 10.59 -35.00 -6.91
CA THR A 36 11.52 -34.19 -6.10
C THR A 36 10.78 -33.36 -5.05
N ASN A 37 11.51 -32.76 -4.09
CA ASN A 37 10.91 -31.79 -3.15
C ASN A 37 10.29 -30.57 -3.88
N ALA A 38 10.86 -30.16 -5.02
CA ALA A 38 10.30 -29.09 -5.85
C ALA A 38 9.03 -29.56 -6.58
N GLY A 39 9.01 -30.81 -7.06
CA GLY A 39 7.81 -31.46 -7.58
C GLY A 39 6.69 -31.56 -6.54
N ALA A 40 7.03 -31.96 -5.31
CA ALA A 40 6.09 -32.05 -4.19
C ALA A 40 5.46 -30.70 -3.86
N LEU A 41 6.23 -29.60 -3.83
CA LEU A 41 5.71 -28.25 -3.60
C LEU A 41 4.89 -27.69 -4.78
N LEU A 42 4.96 -28.32 -5.96
CA LEU A 42 4.25 -27.88 -7.18
C LEU A 42 3.10 -28.79 -7.61
N ALA A 43 2.97 -29.97 -7.04
CA ALA A 43 1.81 -30.84 -7.18
C ALA A 43 0.54 -30.14 -6.68
N ASP A 44 -0.57 -30.26 -7.43
CA ASP A 44 -1.84 -29.53 -7.18
C ASP A 44 -2.35 -29.68 -5.73
N GLU A 45 -2.18 -30.90 -5.22
CA GLU A 45 -2.26 -31.33 -3.82
C GLU A 45 -0.85 -31.64 -3.34
N SER A 46 -0.21 -30.71 -2.62
CA SER A 46 1.15 -30.90 -2.13
C SER A 46 1.16 -31.86 -0.93
N PRO A 47 2.03 -32.88 -0.88
CA PRO A 47 2.22 -33.71 0.30
C PRO A 47 2.97 -32.98 1.43
N VAL A 48 3.54 -31.80 1.15
CA VAL A 48 4.32 -31.03 2.12
C VAL A 48 3.36 -30.26 3.03
N ARG A 49 3.19 -30.73 4.27
CA ARG A 49 2.19 -30.20 5.21
C ARG A 49 2.29 -28.70 5.48
N HIS A 50 3.50 -28.14 5.48
CA HIS A 50 3.74 -26.70 5.66
C HIS A 50 3.70 -25.90 4.33
N SER A 51 3.22 -26.50 3.22
CA SER A 51 2.91 -25.78 1.98
C SER A 51 1.56 -25.08 2.11
N ARG A 52 1.56 -24.04 2.96
CA ARG A 52 0.39 -23.26 3.36
C ARG A 52 0.71 -21.77 3.23
N LEU A 53 -0.33 -20.97 3.26
CA LEU A 53 -0.28 -19.51 3.31
C LEU A 53 -1.41 -19.02 4.22
N PHE A 54 -1.07 -18.21 5.22
CA PHE A 54 -2.03 -17.50 6.05
C PHE A 54 -2.24 -16.08 5.53
N CYS A 55 -3.48 -15.61 5.59
CA CYS A 55 -3.90 -14.32 5.06
C CYS A 55 -4.96 -13.71 5.96
N THR A 56 -4.63 -12.64 6.69
CA THR A 56 -5.51 -12.05 7.70
C THR A 56 -5.58 -10.54 7.53
N ARG A 57 -6.80 -9.99 7.43
CA ARG A 57 -7.08 -8.55 7.40
C ARG A 57 -7.50 -8.11 8.80
N TRP A 58 -6.54 -7.59 9.57
CA TRP A 58 -6.76 -7.06 10.91
C TRP A 58 -7.63 -5.81 10.88
N ASN A 59 -8.38 -5.54 11.95
CA ASN A 59 -9.36 -4.46 12.06
C ASN A 59 -8.73 -3.16 12.59
N GLY A 60 -7.61 -2.74 12.01
CA GLY A 60 -6.90 -1.54 12.42
C GLY A 60 -5.41 -1.60 12.09
N LEU A 61 -4.58 -1.04 12.98
CA LEU A 61 -3.12 -0.96 12.84
C LEU A 61 -2.36 -2.08 13.56
N THR A 62 -3.05 -2.88 14.39
CA THR A 62 -2.49 -3.93 15.26
C THR A 62 -3.35 -5.20 15.23
N LYS A 63 -2.74 -6.34 15.57
CA LYS A 63 -3.39 -7.67 15.59
C LYS A 63 -4.35 -7.92 16.79
N ALA A 64 -4.64 -6.89 17.56
CA ALA A 64 -5.52 -6.94 18.74
C ALA A 64 -6.30 -5.61 18.80
N SER A 65 -7.28 -5.48 17.91
CA SER A 65 -7.85 -4.20 17.50
C SER A 65 -9.09 -3.80 18.31
N GLY A 66 -9.70 -4.72 19.08
CA GLY A 66 -10.79 -4.40 19.98
C GLY A 66 -11.78 -5.55 20.21
N ILE A 67 -13.04 -5.36 19.80
CA ILE A 67 -14.12 -6.36 19.92
C ILE A 67 -14.12 -7.34 18.74
N VAL A 68 -13.55 -6.92 17.62
CA VAL A 68 -13.34 -7.72 16.40
C VAL A 68 -11.90 -7.47 15.97
N ASP A 69 -11.07 -8.51 15.98
CA ASP A 69 -9.65 -8.39 15.65
C ASP A 69 -9.37 -8.51 14.14
N ALA A 70 -10.13 -9.33 13.42
CA ALA A 70 -9.99 -9.53 11.98
C ALA A 70 -11.32 -9.34 11.23
N LEU A 71 -11.24 -8.75 10.04
CA LEU A 71 -12.34 -8.51 9.09
C LEU A 71 -12.44 -9.60 8.02
N ASP A 72 -11.31 -10.22 7.69
CA ASP A 72 -11.19 -11.38 6.81
C ASP A 72 -10.02 -12.24 7.29
N ASP A 73 -10.17 -13.57 7.30
CA ASP A 73 -9.12 -14.51 7.70
C ASP A 73 -9.22 -15.79 6.87
N LYS A 74 -8.10 -16.21 6.27
CA LYS A 74 -8.04 -17.36 5.35
C LYS A 74 -6.72 -18.11 5.45
N GLU A 75 -6.81 -19.43 5.62
CA GLU A 75 -5.73 -20.37 5.38
C GLU A 75 -5.88 -20.98 3.97
N TYR A 76 -4.78 -20.99 3.21
CA TYR A 76 -4.68 -21.66 1.91
C TYR A 76 -3.64 -22.78 1.95
N THR A 77 -3.89 -23.88 1.24
CA THR A 77 -2.97 -25.03 1.15
C THR A 77 -2.86 -25.55 -0.29
N GLY A 78 -1.78 -26.27 -0.59
CA GLY A 78 -1.55 -26.92 -1.90
C GLY A 78 -0.29 -26.43 -2.61
N SER A 79 -0.30 -26.47 -3.96
CA SER A 79 0.87 -26.07 -4.77
C SER A 79 1.25 -24.60 -4.57
N LEU A 80 2.54 -24.25 -4.66
CA LEU A 80 3.00 -22.86 -4.54
C LEU A 80 2.37 -21.91 -5.59
N VAL A 81 1.95 -22.45 -6.74
CA VAL A 81 1.18 -21.70 -7.75
C VAL A 81 -0.21 -21.35 -7.23
N THR A 82 -0.87 -22.28 -6.53
CA THR A 82 -2.15 -22.02 -5.83
C THR A 82 -1.96 -20.95 -4.77
N LEU A 83 -0.96 -21.10 -3.90
CA LEU A 83 -0.71 -20.18 -2.78
C LEU A 83 -0.41 -18.77 -3.28
N LEU A 84 0.41 -18.63 -4.33
CA LEU A 84 0.70 -17.33 -4.94
C LEU A 84 -0.57 -16.64 -5.45
N GLN A 85 -1.38 -17.35 -6.25
CA GLN A 85 -2.61 -16.80 -6.80
C GLN A 85 -3.55 -16.38 -5.65
N ALA A 86 -3.78 -17.28 -4.70
CA ALA A 86 -4.63 -17.05 -3.53
C ALA A 86 -4.19 -15.84 -2.70
N GLY A 87 -2.89 -15.68 -2.42
CA GLY A 87 -2.35 -14.53 -1.69
C GLY A 87 -2.52 -13.21 -2.44
N THR A 88 -2.21 -13.18 -3.74
CA THR A 88 -2.41 -11.96 -4.55
C THR A 88 -3.88 -11.60 -4.76
N ASP A 89 -4.77 -12.59 -4.77
CA ASP A 89 -6.21 -12.38 -4.86
C ASP A 89 -6.80 -11.97 -3.51
N PHE A 90 -6.31 -12.50 -2.38
CA PHE A 90 -6.67 -12.06 -1.04
C PHE A 90 -6.38 -10.57 -0.85
N VAL A 91 -5.15 -10.14 -1.20
CA VAL A 91 -4.76 -8.73 -1.13
C VAL A 91 -5.64 -7.88 -2.03
N ARG A 92 -5.88 -8.30 -3.28
CA ARG A 92 -6.74 -7.56 -4.23
C ARG A 92 -8.18 -7.42 -3.74
N ASN A 93 -8.72 -8.43 -3.08
CA ASN A 93 -10.09 -8.42 -2.55
C ASN A 93 -10.23 -7.58 -1.27
N ASN A 94 -9.16 -7.45 -0.47
CA ASN A 94 -9.12 -6.65 0.75
C ASN A 94 -8.51 -5.24 0.58
N SER A 95 -8.24 -4.84 -0.67
CA SER A 95 -7.65 -3.54 -1.04
C SER A 95 -8.55 -2.75 -1.98
N LYS A 96 -8.50 -1.43 -1.92
CA LYS A 96 -9.24 -0.54 -2.82
C LYS A 96 -8.40 -0.19 -4.05
N LYS A 97 -9.11 0.12 -5.14
CA LYS A 97 -8.54 0.73 -6.35
C LYS A 97 -9.34 1.99 -6.65
N ALA A 98 -8.96 3.07 -5.97
CA ALA A 98 -9.49 4.38 -6.26
C ALA A 98 -9.05 4.82 -7.66
N TRP A 99 -9.74 5.78 -8.24
CA TRP A 99 -9.40 6.32 -9.55
C TRP A 99 -9.98 7.73 -9.69
N ARG A 100 -9.32 8.57 -10.48
CA ARG A 100 -9.81 9.91 -10.84
C ARG A 100 -9.81 10.10 -12.34
N LYS A 101 -10.83 10.80 -12.84
CA LYS A 101 -10.92 11.18 -14.25
C LYS A 101 -9.97 12.36 -14.51
N VAL A 102 -9.22 12.29 -15.60
CA VAL A 102 -8.45 13.40 -16.19
C VAL A 102 -9.02 13.73 -17.57
N GLY A 103 -8.54 14.80 -18.22
CA GLY A 103 -9.17 15.35 -19.44
C GLY A 103 -9.38 14.33 -20.56
N ASP A 104 -8.38 13.48 -20.79
CA ASP A 104 -8.30 12.47 -21.85
C ASP A 104 -8.34 11.03 -21.34
N GLY A 105 -8.48 10.80 -20.02
CA GLY A 105 -8.33 9.46 -19.44
C GLY A 105 -8.70 9.29 -17.97
N ARG A 106 -8.07 8.29 -17.34
CA ARG A 106 -8.27 7.87 -15.94
C ARG A 106 -6.90 7.60 -15.32
N ILE A 107 -6.64 8.20 -14.16
CA ILE A 107 -5.53 7.82 -13.28
C ILE A 107 -6.09 6.80 -12.29
N GLU A 108 -5.42 5.66 -12.16
CA GLU A 108 -5.71 4.68 -11.11
C GLU A 108 -4.82 4.95 -9.91
N MET A 109 -5.39 4.79 -8.71
CA MET A 109 -4.80 5.13 -7.43
C MET A 109 -5.00 3.92 -6.51
N PRO A 110 -4.26 2.81 -6.71
CA PRO A 110 -4.44 1.58 -5.94
C PRO A 110 -3.83 1.71 -4.55
N ASP A 111 -4.43 1.07 -3.54
CA ASP A 111 -3.86 1.07 -2.16
C ASP A 111 -2.41 0.50 -2.17
N TYR A 112 -2.16 -0.48 -3.04
CA TYR A 112 -0.86 -1.13 -3.25
C TYR A 112 -0.67 -1.45 -4.74
N PRO A 113 0.53 -1.25 -5.33
CA PRO A 113 0.80 -1.66 -6.72
C PRO A 113 0.73 -3.18 -6.88
N ASP A 114 -0.14 -3.70 -7.77
CA ASP A 114 -0.33 -5.16 -7.97
C ASP A 114 0.99 -5.91 -8.19
N ARG A 115 1.95 -5.27 -8.86
CA ARG A 115 3.26 -5.86 -9.18
C ARG A 115 4.21 -5.89 -7.97
N ALA A 116 4.13 -4.91 -7.06
CA ALA A 116 4.89 -4.93 -5.81
C ALA A 116 4.37 -6.03 -4.88
N VAL A 117 3.03 -6.18 -4.77
CA VAL A 117 2.39 -7.29 -4.06
C VAL A 117 2.78 -8.64 -4.68
N LEU A 118 2.72 -8.78 -6.01
CA LEU A 118 3.12 -10.01 -6.71
C LEU A 118 4.58 -10.37 -6.44
N GLU A 119 5.52 -9.44 -6.64
CA GLU A 119 6.95 -9.67 -6.41
C GLU A 119 7.23 -9.96 -4.92
N GLY A 120 6.50 -9.35 -3.98
CA GLY A 120 6.55 -9.68 -2.55
C GLY A 120 6.13 -11.12 -2.23
N VAL A 121 4.91 -11.51 -2.61
CA VAL A 121 4.37 -12.86 -2.34
C VAL A 121 5.17 -13.95 -3.07
N VAL A 122 5.66 -13.69 -4.29
CA VAL A 122 6.57 -14.62 -4.99
C VAL A 122 7.87 -14.79 -4.20
N ASN A 123 8.52 -13.71 -3.78
CA ASN A 123 9.80 -13.83 -3.08
C ASN A 123 9.63 -14.52 -1.71
N ALA A 124 8.57 -14.21 -0.97
CA ALA A 124 8.21 -14.90 0.29
C ALA A 124 8.05 -16.43 0.10
N LEU A 125 7.23 -16.87 -0.87
CA LEU A 125 7.03 -18.30 -1.14
C LEU A 125 8.30 -18.99 -1.70
N ILE A 126 9.09 -18.31 -2.54
CA ILE A 126 10.20 -18.96 -3.27
C ILE A 126 11.52 -18.93 -2.49
N HIS A 127 11.72 -17.96 -1.58
CA HIS A 127 12.92 -17.87 -0.75
C HIS A 127 12.74 -18.44 0.67
N ARG A 128 11.50 -18.84 1.06
CA ARG A 128 11.20 -19.54 2.32
C ARG A 128 12.13 -20.72 2.62
N ASN A 129 12.46 -20.89 3.89
CA ASN A 129 13.14 -22.05 4.46
C ASN A 129 12.20 -23.27 4.58
N TYR A 130 12.16 -24.13 3.56
CA TYR A 130 11.35 -25.37 3.59
C TYR A 130 11.91 -26.49 4.51
N LEU A 131 12.99 -26.24 5.24
CA LEU A 131 13.41 -27.11 6.35
C LEU A 131 12.73 -26.76 7.67
N GLU A 132 12.09 -25.58 7.75
CA GLU A 132 11.38 -25.12 8.93
C GLU A 132 9.95 -25.68 8.97
N ILE A 133 9.54 -26.14 10.15
CA ILE A 133 8.27 -26.84 10.38
C ILE A 133 7.55 -26.14 11.53
N GLY A 134 6.34 -25.64 11.27
CA GLY A 134 5.53 -24.91 12.26
C GLY A 134 5.61 -23.38 12.18
N SER A 135 6.33 -22.85 11.17
CA SER A 135 6.18 -21.47 10.68
C SER A 135 5.90 -21.52 9.18
N GLU A 136 5.06 -20.63 8.66
CA GLU A 136 4.62 -20.59 7.26
C GLU A 136 4.65 -19.15 6.71
N VAL A 137 4.26 -18.92 5.44
CA VAL A 137 4.15 -17.55 4.92
C VAL A 137 2.87 -16.91 5.45
N HIS A 138 2.96 -15.67 5.93
CA HIS A 138 1.83 -14.86 6.41
C HIS A 138 1.70 -13.59 5.57
N ILE A 139 0.47 -13.19 5.27
CA ILE A 139 0.11 -11.89 4.71
C ILE A 139 -0.83 -11.22 5.71
N ASP A 140 -0.27 -10.37 6.55
CA ASP A 140 -1.00 -9.59 7.55
C ASP A 140 -1.34 -8.22 6.96
N MET A 141 -2.62 -7.96 6.71
CA MET A 141 -3.09 -6.67 6.19
C MET A 141 -3.67 -5.82 7.33
N PHE A 142 -3.21 -4.58 7.41
CA PHE A 142 -3.68 -3.54 8.32
C PHE A 142 -4.36 -2.43 7.52
N ASP A 143 -4.81 -1.36 8.18
CA ASP A 143 -5.35 -0.19 7.48
C ASP A 143 -4.27 0.61 6.74
N ASP A 144 -3.06 0.68 7.30
CA ASP A 144 -1.94 1.50 6.84
C ASP A 144 -0.90 0.73 6.00
N ARG A 145 -0.87 -0.61 6.04
CA ARG A 145 0.17 -1.44 5.42
C ARG A 145 -0.23 -2.91 5.25
N ILE A 146 0.58 -3.64 4.49
CA ILE A 146 0.64 -5.11 4.48
C ILE A 146 2.02 -5.54 4.96
N GLU A 147 2.08 -6.49 5.88
CA GLU A 147 3.29 -7.21 6.27
C GLU A 147 3.27 -8.59 5.60
N ILE A 148 4.24 -8.88 4.74
CA ILE A 148 4.44 -10.18 4.09
C ILE A 148 5.64 -10.85 4.77
N TYR A 149 5.34 -11.78 5.68
CA TYR A 149 6.32 -12.53 6.46
C TYR A 149 6.63 -13.89 5.81
N SER A 150 7.90 -14.31 5.84
CA SER A 150 8.32 -15.66 5.47
C SER A 150 9.48 -16.16 6.33
N PRO A 151 9.42 -17.40 6.86
CA PRO A 151 10.53 -17.97 7.62
C PRO A 151 11.72 -18.31 6.72
N GLY A 152 12.91 -18.11 7.26
CA GLY A 152 14.19 -18.16 6.58
C GLY A 152 14.67 -16.80 6.12
N GLY A 153 15.46 -16.12 6.95
CA GLY A 153 16.12 -14.85 6.66
C GLY A 153 17.12 -14.87 5.49
N MET A 154 18.05 -13.91 5.44
CA MET A 154 18.90 -13.75 4.26
C MET A 154 19.86 -14.93 4.04
N VAL A 155 19.87 -15.52 2.84
CA VAL A 155 20.69 -16.70 2.45
C VAL A 155 22.21 -16.52 2.66
N SER A 156 22.67 -15.28 2.87
CA SER A 156 24.06 -14.95 3.21
C SER A 156 24.36 -14.84 4.71
N GLY A 157 23.38 -14.99 5.60
CA GLY A 157 23.55 -14.75 7.04
C GLY A 157 23.91 -13.31 7.35
N ILE A 158 23.18 -12.35 6.75
CA ILE A 158 23.40 -10.91 6.94
C ILE A 158 22.06 -10.22 7.22
N SER A 159 22.01 -9.38 8.25
CA SER A 159 20.92 -8.41 8.38
C SER A 159 20.94 -7.41 7.22
N LEU A 160 19.75 -6.95 6.84
CA LEU A 160 19.54 -5.86 5.88
C LEU A 160 19.83 -4.46 6.48
N GLU A 161 19.99 -4.35 7.79
CA GLU A 161 20.22 -3.09 8.50
C GLU A 161 21.44 -2.32 7.95
N GLY A 162 21.21 -1.05 7.60
CA GLY A 162 22.22 -0.17 7.01
C GLY A 162 22.76 -0.62 5.64
N LYS A 163 22.18 -1.64 4.99
CA LYS A 163 22.63 -2.12 3.67
C LYS A 163 21.91 -1.36 2.55
N ASN A 164 22.65 -1.00 1.51
CA ASN A 164 22.05 -0.50 0.29
C ASN A 164 21.39 -1.68 -0.47
N LEU A 165 20.07 -1.81 -0.35
CA LEU A 165 19.25 -2.86 -0.97
C LEU A 165 19.51 -3.02 -2.48
N LEU A 166 19.81 -1.93 -3.18
CA LEU A 166 20.08 -1.91 -4.63
C LEU A 166 21.43 -2.57 -5.01
N LYS A 167 22.30 -2.87 -4.03
CA LYS A 167 23.61 -3.51 -4.21
C LYS A 167 23.68 -4.94 -3.66
N ILE A 168 22.61 -5.47 -3.07
CA ILE A 168 22.59 -6.82 -2.49
C ILE A 168 22.60 -7.87 -3.60
N PRO A 169 23.51 -8.86 -3.59
CA PRO A 169 23.53 -9.92 -4.59
C PRO A 169 22.41 -10.94 -4.33
N SER A 170 21.54 -11.14 -5.32
CA SER A 170 20.45 -12.11 -5.23
C SER A 170 20.96 -13.56 -5.15
N LYS A 171 20.94 -14.14 -3.94
CA LYS A 171 21.10 -15.58 -3.70
C LYS A 171 19.73 -16.23 -3.54
N ARG A 172 19.51 -17.37 -4.22
CA ARG A 172 18.22 -18.09 -4.23
C ARG A 172 18.30 -19.27 -3.25
N ARG A 173 17.43 -19.31 -2.24
CA ARG A 173 17.40 -20.43 -1.27
C ARG A 173 16.97 -21.74 -1.94
N ASN A 174 16.00 -21.67 -2.85
CA ASN A 174 15.43 -22.81 -3.57
C ASN A 174 15.64 -22.64 -5.09
N PRO A 175 16.80 -23.01 -5.67
CA PRO A 175 17.14 -22.69 -7.05
C PRO A 175 16.18 -23.25 -8.10
N ILE A 176 15.67 -24.47 -7.90
CA ILE A 176 14.72 -25.13 -8.81
C ILE A 176 13.38 -24.38 -8.85
N LEU A 177 12.80 -24.09 -7.67
CA LEU A 177 11.55 -23.32 -7.57
C LEU A 177 11.68 -21.95 -8.24
N ALA A 178 12.78 -21.23 -7.98
CA ALA A 178 13.04 -19.93 -8.59
C ALA A 178 13.26 -20.01 -10.12
N ASP A 179 13.78 -21.12 -10.64
CA ASP A 179 13.88 -21.31 -12.08
C ASP A 179 12.50 -21.50 -12.72
N ILE A 180 11.65 -22.34 -12.11
CA ILE A 180 10.28 -22.62 -12.54
C ILE A 180 9.45 -21.33 -12.51
N PHE A 181 9.48 -20.56 -11.43
CA PHE A 181 8.73 -19.31 -11.33
C PHE A 181 9.25 -18.23 -12.29
N SER A 182 10.52 -18.28 -12.70
CA SER A 182 11.00 -17.42 -13.79
C SER A 182 10.58 -17.89 -15.18
N ARG A 183 10.47 -19.22 -15.42
CA ARG A 183 9.86 -19.78 -16.64
C ARG A 183 8.37 -19.39 -16.74
N LEU A 184 7.64 -19.45 -15.63
CA LEU A 184 6.24 -18.99 -15.46
C LEU A 184 6.06 -17.45 -15.55
N LYS A 185 7.13 -16.68 -15.75
CA LYS A 185 7.11 -15.20 -15.79
C LYS A 185 6.55 -14.57 -14.50
N TYR A 186 6.77 -15.20 -13.34
CA TYR A 186 6.43 -14.62 -12.03
C TYR A 186 7.60 -13.86 -11.39
N MET A 187 8.85 -14.20 -11.70
CA MET A 187 10.04 -13.50 -11.18
C MET A 187 11.19 -13.38 -12.20
N ASP A 188 12.08 -12.42 -11.98
CA ASP A 188 13.30 -12.26 -12.78
C ASP A 188 14.46 -13.09 -12.20
N ARG A 189 15.09 -13.95 -13.02
CA ARG A 189 16.39 -14.57 -12.69
C ARG A 189 17.51 -13.58 -12.31
N ARG A 190 17.36 -12.27 -12.61
CA ARG A 190 18.40 -11.22 -12.46
C ARG A 190 18.45 -10.55 -11.07
N GLY A 191 17.57 -10.89 -10.12
CA GLY A 191 17.62 -10.31 -8.77
C GLY A 191 17.17 -8.84 -8.69
N SER A 192 16.22 -8.46 -9.54
CA SER A 192 15.67 -7.10 -9.64
C SER A 192 14.56 -6.80 -8.62
N GLY A 193 14.05 -7.80 -7.87
CA GLY A 193 12.82 -7.71 -7.09
C GLY A 193 12.71 -6.50 -6.14
N PHE A 194 13.70 -6.26 -5.28
CA PHE A 194 13.70 -5.08 -4.40
C PHE A 194 13.61 -3.76 -5.21
N LYS A 195 14.37 -3.66 -6.31
CA LYS A 195 14.38 -2.47 -7.18
C LYS A 195 13.04 -2.27 -7.89
N LYS A 196 12.38 -3.36 -8.26
CA LYS A 196 11.04 -3.34 -8.85
C LYS A 196 10.01 -2.84 -7.85
N ILE A 197 9.97 -3.40 -6.64
CA ILE A 197 9.04 -3.00 -5.58
C ILE A 197 9.18 -1.50 -5.27
N LEU A 198 10.41 -1.02 -5.09
CA LEU A 198 10.70 0.40 -4.85
C LEU A 198 10.25 1.28 -6.03
N ALA A 199 10.67 0.97 -7.27
CA ALA A 199 10.30 1.76 -8.45
C ALA A 199 8.79 1.70 -8.80
N ASP A 200 8.11 0.60 -8.49
CA ASP A 200 6.67 0.46 -8.65
C ASP A 200 5.89 1.26 -7.59
N TYR A 201 6.52 1.64 -6.48
CA TYR A 201 6.02 2.59 -5.49
C TYR A 201 6.34 4.04 -5.86
N GLU A 202 7.59 4.35 -6.17
CA GLU A 202 8.07 5.69 -6.60
C GLU A 202 7.32 6.23 -7.83
N GLY A 203 6.76 5.33 -8.67
CA GLY A 203 5.95 5.68 -9.84
C GLY A 203 4.47 5.96 -9.59
N GLN A 204 3.98 5.92 -8.34
CA GLN A 204 2.57 6.17 -8.00
C GLN A 204 2.34 7.65 -7.67
N VAL A 205 1.12 8.15 -7.90
CA VAL A 205 0.80 9.57 -7.72
C VAL A 205 0.60 9.94 -6.24
N GLU A 206 0.18 8.98 -5.43
CA GLU A 206 -0.09 9.10 -4.00
C GLU A 206 1.13 8.70 -3.12
N PHE A 207 2.29 8.52 -3.75
CA PHE A 207 3.55 8.17 -3.11
C PHE A 207 4.20 9.36 -2.38
N ASP A 208 4.77 9.08 -1.22
CA ASP A 208 5.72 9.95 -0.52
C ASP A 208 6.74 9.08 0.24
N GLU A 209 7.85 9.68 0.69
CA GLU A 209 8.97 8.96 1.30
C GLU A 209 8.59 8.16 2.56
N THR A 210 7.52 8.54 3.28
CA THR A 210 7.06 7.79 4.47
C THR A 210 6.38 6.47 4.11
N LYS A 211 5.91 6.33 2.86
CA LYS A 211 5.28 5.11 2.32
C LYS A 211 6.26 4.20 1.60
N MET A 212 7.57 4.46 1.66
CA MET A 212 8.58 3.63 1.01
C MET A 212 8.58 2.20 1.57
N PRO A 213 8.52 1.14 0.73
CA PRO A 213 8.57 -0.25 1.17
C PRO A 213 9.79 -0.57 2.05
N VAL A 214 9.54 -1.19 3.20
CA VAL A 214 10.57 -1.60 4.17
C VAL A 214 10.83 -3.10 4.03
N PHE A 215 12.11 -3.47 4.07
CA PHE A 215 12.59 -4.85 3.97
C PHE A 215 13.39 -5.15 5.23
N ASP A 216 12.79 -5.86 6.17
CA ASP A 216 13.45 -6.32 7.38
C ASP A 216 13.81 -7.81 7.26
N ALA A 217 15.01 -8.18 7.69
CA ALA A 217 15.43 -9.57 7.76
C ALA A 217 16.67 -9.72 8.63
N ASP A 218 16.72 -10.83 9.35
CA ASP A 218 17.89 -11.26 10.12
C ASP A 218 18.44 -12.59 9.58
N ASN A 219 18.78 -13.55 10.45
CA ASN A 219 19.23 -14.88 10.07
C ASN A 219 18.07 -15.85 9.82
N ASP A 220 17.01 -15.70 10.60
CA ASP A 220 15.95 -16.67 10.80
C ASP A 220 14.66 -16.20 10.13
N ASP A 221 14.36 -14.90 10.11
CA ASP A 221 13.13 -14.33 9.54
C ASP A 221 13.35 -13.32 8.40
N PHE A 222 12.32 -13.13 7.55
CA PHE A 222 12.24 -12.09 6.53
C PHE A 222 10.83 -11.50 6.47
N THR A 223 10.71 -10.17 6.54
CA THR A 223 9.43 -9.43 6.43
C THR A 223 9.53 -8.28 5.43
N LEU A 224 8.57 -8.21 4.51
CA LEU A 224 8.37 -7.08 3.60
C LEU A 224 7.13 -6.29 4.03
N THR A 225 7.32 -5.02 4.40
CA THR A 225 6.22 -4.09 4.70
C THR A 225 5.94 -3.21 3.49
N LEU A 226 4.72 -3.30 2.97
CA LEU A 226 4.18 -2.49 1.88
C LEU A 226 3.16 -1.50 2.46
N TYR A 227 3.45 -0.20 2.45
CA TYR A 227 2.52 0.81 2.96
C TYR A 227 1.37 1.09 2.00
N ASN A 228 0.20 1.43 2.55
CA ASN A 228 -1.01 1.79 1.83
C ASN A 228 -0.90 3.23 1.31
N LEU A 229 -0.80 3.38 -0.01
CA LEU A 229 -0.64 4.66 -0.69
C LEU A 229 -1.79 5.64 -0.39
N ASN A 230 -2.97 5.09 -0.10
CA ASN A 230 -4.21 5.83 0.08
C ASN A 230 -4.61 6.00 1.57
N TYR A 231 -3.84 5.44 2.51
CA TYR A 231 -4.14 5.60 3.93
C TYR A 231 -3.89 7.05 4.39
N GLY A 232 -4.83 7.61 5.17
CA GLY A 232 -4.87 9.03 5.52
C GLY A 232 -5.29 9.98 4.37
N THR A 233 -5.20 9.55 3.11
CA THR A 233 -5.51 10.37 1.93
C THR A 233 -7.01 10.61 1.78
N ASN A 234 -7.50 11.73 2.33
CA ASN A 234 -8.89 12.14 2.20
C ASN A 234 -9.13 12.88 0.87
N TYR A 235 -9.44 12.13 -0.19
CA TYR A 235 -9.65 12.69 -1.55
C TYR A 235 -10.71 13.80 -1.64
N ALA A 236 -11.67 13.86 -0.71
CA ALA A 236 -12.64 14.95 -0.63
C ALA A 236 -11.95 16.31 -0.44
N THR A 237 -10.82 16.34 0.27
CA THR A 237 -10.02 17.56 0.50
C THR A 237 -9.12 17.90 -0.69
N GLN A 238 -8.59 16.90 -1.42
CA GLN A 238 -7.70 17.13 -2.57
C GLN A 238 -8.43 17.61 -3.84
N VAL A 239 -9.68 17.19 -4.06
CA VAL A 239 -10.55 17.84 -5.07
C VAL A 239 -10.77 19.31 -4.69
N ASN A 240 -10.89 19.59 -3.39
CA ASN A 240 -10.99 20.93 -2.87
C ASN A 240 -9.73 21.74 -3.19
N GLU A 241 -8.50 21.25 -3.03
CA GLU A 241 -7.27 22.06 -3.20
C GLU A 241 -7.12 22.73 -4.58
N ASN A 242 -7.33 22.00 -5.68
CA ASN A 242 -7.26 22.61 -7.03
C ASN A 242 -8.45 23.56 -7.31
N VAL A 243 -9.61 23.30 -6.72
CA VAL A 243 -10.75 24.24 -6.75
C VAL A 243 -10.44 25.47 -5.88
N ILE A 244 -9.71 25.27 -4.78
CA ILE A 244 -9.36 26.29 -3.78
C ILE A 244 -8.29 27.23 -4.28
N GLU A 245 -7.30 26.84 -5.09
CA GLU A 245 -6.40 27.83 -5.69
C GLU A 245 -7.17 28.78 -6.62
N ASN A 246 -8.02 28.24 -7.49
CA ASN A 246 -8.90 29.03 -8.38
C ASN A 246 -9.91 29.89 -7.58
N VAL A 247 -10.51 29.35 -6.51
CA VAL A 247 -11.42 30.09 -5.62
C VAL A 247 -10.67 31.09 -4.75
N ILE A 248 -9.40 30.85 -4.40
CA ILE A 248 -8.55 31.80 -3.67
C ILE A 248 -8.26 33.00 -4.56
N GLU A 249 -7.89 32.83 -5.83
CA GLU A 249 -7.70 33.98 -6.74
C GLU A 249 -8.98 34.80 -6.90
N ILE A 250 -10.12 34.12 -7.17
CA ILE A 250 -11.45 34.76 -7.26
C ILE A 250 -11.82 35.44 -5.92
N SER A 251 -11.38 34.91 -4.78
CA SER A 251 -11.62 35.50 -3.47
C SER A 251 -10.67 36.65 -3.12
N GLU A 252 -9.38 36.60 -3.48
CA GLU A 252 -8.43 37.68 -3.21
C GLU A 252 -8.84 38.94 -3.98
N GLU A 253 -9.29 38.83 -5.23
CA GLU A 253 -9.82 39.98 -5.97
C GLU A 253 -11.07 40.59 -5.32
N LYS A 254 -12.05 39.75 -4.93
CA LYS A 254 -13.30 40.19 -4.30
C LYS A 254 -13.06 40.74 -2.89
N MET A 255 -12.15 40.14 -2.12
CA MET A 255 -11.73 40.61 -0.79
C MET A 255 -10.96 41.92 -0.89
N LYS A 256 -10.14 42.12 -1.92
CA LYS A 256 -9.41 43.38 -2.18
C LYS A 256 -10.35 44.53 -2.56
N GLN A 257 -11.54 44.25 -3.10
CA GLN A 257 -12.60 45.27 -3.28
C GLN A 257 -13.31 45.60 -1.95
N LEU A 258 -13.55 44.62 -1.09
CA LEU A 258 -14.21 44.81 0.21
C LEU A 258 -13.30 45.39 1.31
N MET A 259 -12.00 45.09 1.23
CA MET A 259 -10.98 45.43 2.22
C MET A 259 -9.69 45.95 1.54
N PRO A 260 -9.75 47.03 0.73
CA PRO A 260 -8.57 47.59 0.05
C PRO A 260 -7.46 48.07 1.02
N GLU A 261 -7.79 48.29 2.29
CA GLU A 261 -6.86 48.60 3.38
C GLU A 261 -5.99 47.41 3.84
N TYR A 262 -6.20 46.21 3.30
CA TYR A 262 -5.37 45.03 3.61
C TYR A 262 -4.16 44.91 2.68
N SER A 263 -2.97 44.71 3.25
CA SER A 263 -1.80 44.24 2.51
C SER A 263 -1.99 42.78 2.06
N LYS A 264 -1.25 42.32 1.02
CA LYS A 264 -1.41 40.95 0.50
C LYS A 264 -1.34 39.87 1.60
N LYS A 265 -0.37 39.98 2.51
CA LYS A 265 -0.23 39.04 3.65
C LYS A 265 -1.39 39.08 4.66
N LYS A 266 -2.19 40.16 4.71
CA LYS A 266 -3.48 40.17 5.43
C LYS A 266 -4.59 39.50 4.60
N LEU A 267 -4.68 39.79 3.29
CA LEU A 267 -5.71 39.21 2.39
C LEU A 267 -5.63 37.68 2.38
N THR A 268 -4.44 37.11 2.16
CA THR A 268 -4.24 35.65 2.14
C THR A 268 -4.68 35.02 3.47
N LYS A 269 -4.28 35.58 4.63
CA LYS A 269 -4.74 35.11 5.95
C LYS A 269 -6.24 35.27 6.20
N ALA A 270 -6.91 36.23 5.58
CA ALA A 270 -8.36 36.34 5.63
C ALA A 270 -9.05 35.27 4.75
N CYS A 271 -8.47 34.97 3.58
CA CYS A 271 -8.96 33.89 2.71
C CYS A 271 -8.76 32.51 3.34
N GLU A 272 -7.63 32.29 4.05
CA GLU A 272 -7.40 31.11 4.90
C GLU A 272 -8.51 30.93 5.95
N ILE A 273 -8.89 32.00 6.68
CA ILE A 273 -9.99 31.96 7.67
C ILE A 273 -11.32 31.63 7.00
N LEU A 274 -11.63 32.23 5.85
CA LEU A 274 -12.89 31.99 5.13
C LEU A 274 -12.97 30.56 4.57
N LYS A 275 -11.85 30.01 4.05
CA LYS A 275 -11.73 28.59 3.67
C LYS A 275 -12.10 27.70 4.85
N MET A 276 -11.41 27.85 5.99
CA MET A 276 -11.63 27.02 7.18
C MET A 276 -13.07 27.11 7.72
N ILE A 277 -13.69 28.30 7.65
CA ILE A 277 -15.10 28.50 8.02
C ILE A 277 -16.06 27.82 7.04
N SER A 278 -15.73 27.75 5.75
CA SER A 278 -16.53 27.06 4.74
C SER A 278 -16.43 25.52 4.85
N GLU A 279 -15.26 25.02 5.21
CA GLU A 279 -14.98 23.58 5.39
C GLU A 279 -15.54 23.06 6.72
N ASN A 280 -15.45 23.86 7.79
CA ASN A 280 -16.08 23.58 9.09
C ASN A 280 -16.84 24.80 9.64
N PRO A 281 -18.15 24.94 9.36
CA PRO A 281 -18.97 26.02 9.91
C PRO A 281 -19.04 26.08 11.43
N ASN A 282 -18.75 25.00 12.17
CA ASN A 282 -18.81 25.00 13.64
C ASN A 282 -17.51 25.48 14.30
N ILE A 283 -16.43 25.64 13.53
CA ILE A 283 -15.06 25.86 14.04
C ILE A 283 -14.98 26.99 15.09
N SER A 284 -14.24 26.75 16.16
CA SER A 284 -13.98 27.72 17.22
C SER A 284 -12.90 28.73 16.82
N ILE A 285 -12.81 29.81 17.58
CA ILE A 285 -11.77 30.83 17.39
C ILE A 285 -10.38 30.25 17.75
N ASP A 286 -10.30 29.31 18.70
CA ASP A 286 -9.05 28.65 19.07
C ASP A 286 -8.57 27.62 18.03
N GLU A 287 -9.47 26.85 17.40
CA GLU A 287 -9.10 25.95 16.30
C GLU A 287 -8.56 26.75 15.10
N LEU A 288 -9.22 27.85 14.73
CA LEU A 288 -8.71 28.82 13.73
C LEU A 288 -7.35 29.40 14.16
N ARG A 289 -7.17 29.73 15.45
CA ARG A 289 -5.93 30.29 15.98
C ARG A 289 -4.75 29.31 15.86
N ILE A 290 -4.99 28.05 16.19
CA ILE A 290 -4.00 26.97 16.20
C ILE A 290 -3.59 26.62 14.76
N ALA A 291 -4.55 26.41 13.87
CA ALA A 291 -4.28 26.02 12.48
C ALA A 291 -3.55 27.09 11.66
N LEU A 292 -3.73 28.38 11.99
CA LEU A 292 -3.18 29.50 11.24
C LEU A 292 -1.86 30.05 11.81
N ASP A 293 -1.34 29.44 12.88
CA ASP A 293 -0.22 29.89 13.74
C ASP A 293 -0.26 31.40 14.04
N VAL A 294 -1.25 31.80 14.85
CA VAL A 294 -1.44 33.20 15.26
C VAL A 294 -1.71 33.35 16.74
N LYS A 295 -1.41 34.55 17.27
CA LYS A 295 -1.75 34.95 18.64
C LYS A 295 -3.23 35.33 18.74
N ASP A 296 -3.81 35.22 19.92
CA ASP A 296 -5.26 35.43 20.19
C ASP A 296 -5.73 36.81 19.71
N ARG A 297 -4.94 37.85 20.02
CA ARG A 297 -5.18 39.24 19.60
C ARG A 297 -5.17 39.42 18.08
N THR A 298 -4.49 38.53 17.34
CA THR A 298 -4.41 38.57 15.87
C THR A 298 -5.64 37.92 15.25
N ILE A 299 -6.05 36.73 15.71
CA ILE A 299 -7.27 36.07 15.19
C ILE A 299 -8.53 36.84 15.58
N ALA A 300 -8.62 37.34 16.82
CA ALA A 300 -9.75 38.14 17.29
C ALA A 300 -9.94 39.41 16.45
N ARG A 301 -8.84 40.06 16.04
CA ARG A 301 -8.88 41.21 15.13
C ARG A 301 -9.41 40.83 13.75
N TYR A 302 -8.90 39.77 13.12
CA TYR A 302 -9.43 39.33 11.81
C TYR A 302 -10.91 38.95 11.90
N ILE A 303 -11.33 38.25 12.96
CA ILE A 303 -12.74 37.87 13.17
C ILE A 303 -13.64 39.10 13.43
N SER A 304 -13.14 40.17 14.06
CA SER A 304 -13.87 41.45 14.12
C SER A 304 -13.94 42.07 12.73
N GLU A 305 -12.80 42.35 12.09
CA GLU A 305 -12.71 43.05 10.80
C GLU A 305 -13.57 42.34 9.71
N LEU A 306 -13.70 41.01 9.74
CA LEU A 306 -14.59 40.22 8.85
C LEU A 306 -16.08 40.26 9.25
N LYS A 307 -16.42 40.35 10.54
CA LYS A 307 -17.81 40.58 11.02
C LYS A 307 -18.28 42.00 10.70
N ASP A 308 -17.41 42.98 10.92
CA ASP A 308 -17.70 44.41 10.78
C ASP A 308 -17.93 44.79 9.30
N LYS A 309 -17.21 44.14 8.37
CA LYS A 309 -17.48 44.19 6.92
C LYS A 309 -18.69 43.36 6.47
N GLY A 310 -19.34 42.64 7.39
CA GLY A 310 -20.50 41.79 7.10
C GLY A 310 -20.21 40.52 6.31
N ILE A 311 -18.95 40.09 6.23
CA ILE A 311 -18.51 38.91 5.45
C ILE A 311 -18.84 37.60 6.18
N ILE A 312 -18.71 37.60 7.52
CA ILE A 312 -19.07 36.45 8.38
C ILE A 312 -20.03 36.84 9.51
N GLU A 313 -20.85 35.89 9.95
CA GLU A 313 -21.77 36.01 11.07
C GLU A 313 -21.69 34.75 11.95
N ARG A 314 -21.72 34.87 13.29
CA ARG A 314 -21.84 33.74 14.22
C ARG A 314 -23.31 33.61 14.62
N LYS A 315 -23.91 32.44 14.41
CA LYS A 315 -25.30 32.11 14.77
C LYS A 315 -25.35 31.09 15.89
N GLY A 316 -26.02 31.44 16.98
CA GLY A 316 -26.06 30.66 18.22
C GLY A 316 -25.07 31.18 19.27
N PRO A 317 -24.96 30.51 20.42
CA PRO A 317 -24.06 30.91 21.52
C PRO A 317 -22.59 30.88 21.11
N ASP A 318 -21.71 31.58 21.84
CA ASP A 318 -20.27 31.58 21.56
C ASP A 318 -19.70 30.15 21.61
N ASN A 319 -20.04 29.41 22.66
CA ASN A 319 -19.78 27.97 22.78
C ASN A 319 -20.91 27.16 22.11
N GLY A 320 -20.63 26.61 20.92
CA GLY A 320 -21.55 25.73 20.18
C GLY A 320 -22.38 26.39 19.06
N GLY A 321 -22.25 27.71 18.85
CA GLY A 321 -22.79 28.38 17.65
C GLY A 321 -21.98 28.06 16.39
N LYS A 322 -22.55 28.37 15.23
CA LYS A 322 -21.95 28.14 13.91
C LYS A 322 -21.73 29.44 13.13
N TRP A 323 -20.67 29.50 12.36
CA TRP A 323 -20.42 30.56 11.40
C TRP A 323 -21.33 30.44 10.17
N LYS A 324 -21.59 31.59 9.54
CA LYS A 324 -22.13 31.71 8.19
C LYS A 324 -21.32 32.77 7.44
N ILE A 325 -20.85 32.43 6.24
CA ILE A 325 -20.37 33.40 5.24
C ILE A 325 -21.59 34.00 4.51
N LYS A 326 -21.56 35.30 4.19
CA LYS A 326 -22.68 36.02 3.57
C LYS A 326 -22.55 36.19 2.06
#